data_AF-A0A1W9ICC6-F1
#
_entry.id   AF-A0A1W9ICC6-F1
#
_cell.length_a   1.000
_cell.length_b   1.000
_cell.length_c   1.000
_cell.angle_alpha   90.00
_cell.angle_beta   90.00
_cell.angle_gamma   90.00
#
_symmetry.space_group_name_H-M   'P 1'
#
loop_
_entity.id
_entity.type
_entity.pdbx_description
1 polymer ?
#
loop_
_entity_poly.entity_id
_entity_poly.type
_entity_poly.pdbx_seq_one_letter_code
_entity_poly.pdbx_strand_id
1 'polypeptide(L)'
;MNRFQRYSTAIGLLMIVAFSVLPAVQAGSLPVSGEELQIEVIKKGLGKQVVISQGAREWFMLIDVTPDNAVIIRQETDQGRYLVDESETHDRPMTPGEVDAAIADYVNSVKTRARKQ
;
A
#
# COMPACT_ATOMS: atom_id res chain seq x y z
N MET A 1 -54.50 -6.94 16.55
CA MET A 1 -54.21 -6.67 17.97
C MET A 1 -52.69 -6.57 18.10
N ASN A 2 -52.12 -5.38 18.20
CA ASN A 2 -51.82 -4.66 19.47
C ASN A 2 -50.76 -5.39 20.34
N ARG A 3 -49.74 -4.73 20.90
CA ARG A 3 -49.11 -3.41 20.66
C ARG A 3 -48.00 -3.26 21.73
N PHE A 4 -46.96 -2.47 21.45
CA PHE A 4 -46.16 -1.76 22.49
C PHE A 4 -45.32 -2.65 23.47
N GLN A 5 -44.31 -2.24 24.25
CA GLN A 5 -43.40 -1.07 24.41
C GLN A 5 -42.31 -1.50 25.47
N ARG A 6 -41.24 -0.77 25.88
CA ARG A 6 -40.72 0.60 25.65
C ARG A 6 -39.21 0.71 26.01
N TYR A 7 -38.55 1.75 25.48
CA TYR A 7 -37.38 2.51 26.00
C TYR A 7 -36.21 1.85 26.77
N SER A 8 -34.99 2.15 26.29
CA SER A 8 -34.04 2.96 27.08
C SER A 8 -33.12 3.79 26.19
N THR A 9 -32.79 4.98 26.69
CA THR A 9 -32.19 6.10 25.96
C THR A 9 -30.66 6.07 26.02
N ALA A 10 -29.98 6.29 24.89
CA ALA A 10 -28.57 6.66 24.86
C ALA A 10 -28.38 7.83 23.88
N ILE A 11 -28.29 9.05 24.42
CA ILE A 11 -27.93 10.26 23.67
C ILE A 11 -26.41 10.28 23.56
N GLY A 12 -25.88 10.31 22.33
CA GLY A 12 -24.44 10.19 22.04
C GLY A 12 -23.96 11.13 20.94
N LEU A 13 -23.92 12.42 21.28
CA LEU A 13 -23.08 13.48 20.68
C LEU A 13 -22.67 13.32 19.19
N LEU A 14 -23.49 13.82 18.26
CA LEU A 14 -23.10 13.97 16.85
C LEU A 14 -22.16 15.18 16.70
N MET A 15 -20.84 14.97 16.78
CA MET A 15 -19.85 16.01 16.47
C MET A 15 -19.68 16.16 14.96
N ILE A 16 -19.87 17.39 14.49
CA ILE A 16 -19.75 17.78 13.08
C ILE A 16 -18.27 17.92 12.73
N VAL A 17 -17.84 17.28 11.63
CA VAL A 17 -16.63 17.68 10.90
C VAL A 17 -17.07 18.07 9.48
N ALA A 18 -17.16 19.38 9.25
CA ALA A 18 -17.39 19.93 7.92
C ALA A 18 -16.08 19.87 7.14
N PHE A 19 -15.99 18.97 6.15
CA PHE A 19 -14.88 18.99 5.19
C PHE A 19 -15.20 19.98 4.07
N SER A 20 -14.52 21.12 4.10
CA SER A 20 -14.65 22.17 3.09
C SER A 20 -14.10 21.68 1.74
N VAL A 21 -14.96 21.69 0.72
CA VAL A 21 -14.60 21.42 -0.68
C VAL A 21 -14.17 22.73 -1.36
N LEU A 22 -13.04 22.74 -2.07
CA LEU A 22 -12.62 23.67 -3.16
C LEU A 22 -11.14 23.39 -3.52
N PRO A 23 -10.67 23.67 -4.76
CA PRO A 23 -11.18 23.27 -6.07
C PRO A 23 -10.18 22.35 -6.83
N ALA A 24 -10.54 21.92 -8.04
CA ALA A 24 -9.80 20.93 -8.82
C ALA A 24 -8.42 21.42 -9.37
N VAL A 25 -7.42 20.54 -9.28
CA VAL A 25 -6.30 20.50 -10.23
C VAL A 25 -6.62 19.39 -11.25
N GLN A 26 -6.99 19.80 -12.46
CA GLN A 26 -7.41 18.89 -13.52
C GLN A 26 -6.20 18.41 -14.31
N ALA A 27 -5.45 17.45 -13.76
CA ALA A 27 -4.48 16.67 -14.53
C ALA A 27 -5.24 15.71 -15.45
N GLY A 28 -5.17 15.95 -16.76
CA GLY A 28 -5.91 15.17 -17.75
C GLY A 28 -5.33 13.76 -17.92
N SER A 29 -5.92 12.77 -17.26
CA SER A 29 -5.77 11.35 -17.62
C SER A 29 -6.82 10.98 -18.67
N LEU A 30 -6.39 10.90 -19.93
CA LEU A 30 -7.18 10.22 -20.97
C LEU A 30 -7.31 8.74 -20.57
N PRO A 31 -8.50 8.11 -20.70
CA PRO A 31 -8.66 6.69 -20.43
C PRO A 31 -8.01 5.87 -21.56
N VAL A 32 -6.71 5.62 -21.43
CA VAL A 32 -6.04 4.56 -22.20
C VAL A 32 -6.41 3.23 -21.55
N SER A 33 -7.27 2.45 -22.20
CA SER A 33 -7.63 1.11 -21.72
C SER A 33 -6.42 0.18 -21.75
N GLY A 34 -5.83 0.00 -20.58
CA GLY A 34 -4.74 -0.90 -20.26
C GLY A 34 -4.32 -0.58 -18.83
N GLU A 35 -4.34 -1.56 -17.93
CA GLU A 35 -4.19 -1.31 -16.49
C GLU A 35 -2.81 -0.73 -16.17
N GLU A 36 -2.77 0.58 -15.93
CA GLU A 36 -1.54 1.30 -15.62
C GLU A 36 -1.04 0.92 -14.22
N LEU A 37 0.26 0.61 -14.13
CA LEU A 37 0.91 0.23 -12.88
C LEU A 37 0.92 1.41 -11.90
N GLN A 38 0.07 1.35 -10.89
CA GLN A 38 0.07 2.30 -9.78
C GLN A 38 1.22 1.93 -8.84
N ILE A 39 2.07 2.88 -8.47
CA ILE A 39 3.25 2.65 -7.62
C ILE A 39 3.22 3.66 -6.47
N GLU A 40 3.04 3.17 -5.25
CA GLU A 40 3.12 3.95 -4.03
C GLU A 40 4.40 3.60 -3.26
N VAL A 41 5.13 4.62 -2.78
CA VAL A 41 6.34 4.46 -1.97
C VAL A 41 6.21 5.27 -0.69
N ILE A 42 6.18 4.59 0.45
CA ILE A 42 5.95 5.17 1.79
C ILE A 42 7.24 5.05 2.61
N LYS A 43 7.74 6.15 3.17
CA LYS A 43 8.87 6.11 4.12
C LYS A 43 8.42 5.53 5.47
N LYS A 44 9.18 4.57 6.01
CA LYS A 44 8.90 3.90 7.30
C LYS A 44 10.16 3.89 8.16
N GLY A 45 10.31 4.89 9.05
CA GLY A 45 11.50 5.01 9.89
C GLY A 45 12.79 5.21 9.07
N LEU A 46 13.74 4.29 9.22
CA LEU A 46 14.97 4.20 8.41
C LEU A 46 14.76 3.42 7.10
N GLY A 47 13.68 2.64 7.01
CA GLY A 47 13.31 1.82 5.85
C GLY A 47 12.19 2.42 4.99
N LYS A 48 11.63 1.60 4.09
CA LYS A 48 10.62 1.99 3.11
C LYS A 48 9.65 0.85 2.83
N GLN A 49 8.40 1.20 2.56
CA GLN A 49 7.36 0.31 2.05
C GLN A 49 7.02 0.71 0.61
N VAL A 50 6.73 -0.26 -0.24
CA VAL A 50 6.28 -0.08 -1.61
C VAL A 50 5.08 -0.97 -1.87
N VAL A 51 4.08 -0.40 -2.53
CA VAL A 51 2.92 -1.12 -3.05
C VAL A 51 2.83 -0.81 -4.54
N ILE A 52 2.71 -1.85 -5.35
CA ILE A 52 2.50 -1.73 -6.80
C ILE A 52 1.22 -2.47 -7.13
N SER A 53 0.27 -1.82 -7.77
CA SER A 53 -1.05 -2.41 -8.05
C SER A 53 -1.35 -2.36 -9.56
N GLN A 54 -1.91 -3.45 -10.07
CA GLN A 54 -2.38 -3.58 -11.45
C GLN A 54 -3.62 -4.49 -11.49
N GLY A 55 -4.79 -3.90 -11.71
CA GLY A 55 -6.05 -4.63 -11.71
C GLY A 55 -6.30 -5.35 -10.39
N ALA A 56 -6.40 -6.67 -10.43
CA ALA A 56 -6.59 -7.53 -9.25
C ALA A 56 -5.27 -7.99 -8.60
N ARG A 57 -4.12 -7.50 -9.08
CA ARG A 57 -2.78 -7.91 -8.62
C ARG A 57 -2.09 -6.82 -7.83
N GLU A 58 -1.36 -7.23 -6.81
CA GLU A 58 -0.59 -6.35 -5.95
C GLU A 58 0.78 -6.96 -5.64
N TRP A 59 1.84 -6.16 -5.80
CA TRP A 59 3.19 -6.47 -5.38
C TRP A 59 3.59 -5.54 -4.22
N PHE A 60 3.84 -6.13 -3.07
CA PHE A 60 4.22 -5.44 -1.85
C PHE A 60 5.70 -5.70 -1.54
N MET A 61 6.41 -4.66 -1.12
CA MET A 61 7.73 -4.79 -0.51
C MET A 61 7.80 -3.92 0.74
N LEU A 62 8.29 -4.48 1.84
CA LEU A 62 8.71 -3.72 3.01
C LEU A 62 10.19 -3.97 3.24
N ILE A 63 10.96 -2.90 3.38
CA ILE A 63 12.28 -2.93 3.98
C ILE A 63 12.14 -2.24 5.32
N ASP A 64 12.19 -3.01 6.41
CA ASP A 64 12.32 -2.49 7.77
C ASP A 64 13.79 -2.47 8.17
N VAL A 65 14.22 -1.37 8.80
CA VAL A 65 15.63 -1.14 9.15
C VAL A 65 15.70 -0.67 10.59
N THR A 66 16.32 -1.48 11.42
CA THR A 66 16.63 -1.16 12.83
C THR A 66 18.09 -0.76 12.94
N PRO A 67 18.59 -0.32 14.11
CA PRO A 67 20.02 -0.10 14.34
C PRO A 67 20.86 -1.39 14.26
N ASP A 68 20.25 -2.55 14.55
CA ASP A 68 20.95 -3.82 14.71
C ASP A 68 20.89 -4.68 13.44
N ASN A 69 19.77 -4.64 12.72
CA ASN A 69 19.47 -5.52 11.59
C ASN A 69 18.57 -4.86 10.54
N ALA A 70 18.34 -5.54 9.42
CA ALA A 70 17.31 -5.18 8.45
C ALA A 70 16.52 -6.40 8.02
N VAL A 71 15.22 -6.20 7.76
CA VAL A 71 14.31 -7.25 7.30
C VAL A 71 13.63 -6.76 6.02
N ILE A 72 13.71 -7.57 4.98
CA ILE A 72 13.01 -7.35 3.72
C ILE A 72 11.87 -8.38 3.63
N ILE A 73 10.66 -7.91 3.34
CA ILE A 73 9.49 -8.73 3.04
C ILE A 73 9.06 -8.40 1.61
N ARG A 74 8.79 -9.42 0.80
CA ARG A 74 8.29 -9.30 -0.58
C ARG A 74 7.06 -10.19 -0.71
N GLN A 75 5.92 -9.61 -1.08
CA GLN A 75 4.67 -10.34 -1.27
C GLN A 75 4.10 -10.03 -2.66
N GLU A 76 3.44 -11.01 -3.24
CA GLU A 76 2.68 -10.87 -4.48
C GLU A 76 1.31 -11.50 -4.28
N THR A 77 0.24 -10.77 -4.58
CA THR A 77 -1.13 -11.27 -4.54
C THR A 77 -1.81 -11.12 -5.89
N ASP A 78 -2.75 -12.02 -6.17
CA ASP A 78 -3.64 -11.98 -7.32
C ASP A 78 -5.03 -12.44 -6.89
N GLN A 79 -6.06 -11.62 -7.15
CA GLN A 79 -7.46 -11.89 -6.76
C GLN A 79 -7.61 -12.22 -5.26
N GLY A 80 -6.81 -11.58 -4.41
CA GLY A 80 -6.80 -11.79 -2.95
C GLY A 80 -6.10 -13.08 -2.49
N ARG A 81 -5.37 -13.77 -3.37
CA ARG A 81 -4.56 -14.96 -3.05
C ARG A 81 -3.09 -14.61 -3.09
N TYR A 82 -2.32 -14.99 -2.06
CA TYR A 82 -0.86 -14.88 -2.09
C TYR A 82 -0.28 -15.85 -3.12
N LEU A 83 0.50 -15.31 -4.06
CA LEU A 83 1.32 -16.02 -5.03
C LEU A 83 2.78 -16.12 -4.57
N VAL A 84 3.27 -15.08 -3.90
CA VAL A 84 4.62 -15.01 -3.31
C VAL A 84 4.51 -14.45 -1.90
N ASP A 85 5.25 -15.04 -0.97
CA ASP A 85 5.47 -14.53 0.38
C ASP A 85 6.90 -14.90 0.80
N GLU A 86 7.81 -13.94 0.63
CA GLU A 86 9.24 -14.10 0.86
C GLU A 86 9.71 -13.13 1.95
N SER A 87 10.58 -13.60 2.84
CA SER A 87 11.28 -12.75 3.80
C SER A 87 12.78 -13.04 3.81
N GLU A 88 13.57 -11.99 3.98
CA GLU A 88 15.03 -11.99 3.97
C GLU A 88 15.48 -11.14 5.16
N THR A 89 16.43 -11.64 5.95
CA THR A 89 16.97 -10.92 7.12
C THR A 89 18.47 -10.72 6.94
N HIS A 90 18.92 -9.50 7.10
CA HIS A 90 20.33 -9.14 7.16
C HIS A 90 20.79 -9.03 8.62
N ASP A 91 22.01 -9.46 8.89
CA ASP A 91 22.69 -9.41 10.19
C ASP A 91 23.24 -8.03 10.57
N ARG A 92 22.98 -7.02 9.72
CA ARG A 92 23.37 -5.62 9.91
C ARG A 92 22.26 -4.68 9.41
N PRO A 93 22.24 -3.41 9.85
CA PRO A 93 21.44 -2.38 9.20
C PRO A 93 21.80 -2.21 7.71
N MET A 94 20.78 -1.96 6.89
CA MET A 94 20.95 -1.44 5.53
C MET A 94 21.16 0.08 5.58
N THR A 95 22.07 0.59 4.75
CA THR A 95 22.23 2.02 4.54
C THR A 95 21.09 2.58 3.68
N PRO A 96 20.77 3.89 3.75
CA PRO A 96 19.71 4.49 2.94
C PRO A 96 19.88 4.27 1.42
N GLY A 97 21.13 4.24 0.94
CA GLY A 97 21.42 3.95 -0.47
C GLY A 97 21.14 2.50 -0.87
N GLU A 98 21.40 1.54 0.03
CA GLU A 98 21.05 0.12 -0.19
C GLU A 98 19.52 -0.09 -0.17
N VAL A 99 18.80 0.61 0.72
CA VAL A 99 17.32 0.62 0.73
C VAL A 99 16.80 1.16 -0.60
N ASP A 100 17.31 2.29 -1.07
CA ASP A 100 16.87 2.91 -2.33
C ASP A 100 17.18 2.07 -3.57
N ALA A 101 18.35 1.41 -3.61
CA ALA A 101 18.71 0.46 -4.66
C ALA A 101 17.78 -0.75 -4.67
N ALA A 102 17.56 -1.40 -3.51
CA ALA A 102 16.70 -2.57 -3.40
C ALA A 102 15.25 -2.28 -3.80
N ILE A 103 14.72 -1.09 -3.44
CA ILE A 103 13.41 -0.63 -3.90
C ILE A 103 13.38 -0.41 -5.43
N ALA A 104 14.39 0.26 -5.99
CA ALA A 104 14.45 0.51 -7.43
C ALA A 104 14.51 -0.78 -8.24
N ASP A 105 15.34 -1.74 -7.83
CA ASP A 105 15.47 -3.05 -8.45
C ASP A 105 14.17 -3.86 -8.36
N TYR A 106 13.50 -3.86 -7.20
CA TYR A 106 12.20 -4.50 -7.05
C TYR A 106 11.14 -3.91 -7.99
N VAL A 107 10.99 -2.58 -8.00
CA VAL A 107 10.06 -1.87 -8.90
C VAL A 107 10.36 -2.17 -10.38
N ASN A 108 11.62 -2.23 -10.77
CA ASN A 108 12.03 -2.56 -12.13
C ASN A 108 11.73 -4.03 -12.48
N SER A 109 11.92 -4.95 -11.52
CA SER A 109 11.55 -6.37 -11.68
C SER A 109 10.03 -6.53 -11.89
N VAL A 110 9.21 -5.82 -11.12
CA VAL A 110 7.74 -5.86 -11.22
C VAL A 110 7.29 -5.26 -12.55
N LYS A 111 7.78 -4.08 -12.94
CA LYS A 111 7.51 -3.49 -14.27
C LYS A 111 7.88 -4.43 -15.43
N THR A 112 8.95 -5.21 -15.27
CA THR A 112 9.38 -6.17 -16.29
C THR A 112 8.49 -7.43 -16.32
N ARG A 113 8.01 -7.89 -15.16
CA ARG A 113 7.08 -9.02 -15.05
C ARG A 113 5.68 -8.66 -15.56
N ALA A 114 5.15 -7.52 -15.13
CA ALA A 114 3.84 -6.99 -15.51
C ALA A 114 3.69 -6.69 -17.02
N ARG A 115 4.80 -6.43 -17.74
CA ARG A 115 4.82 -6.24 -19.20
C ARG A 115 4.95 -7.54 -20.01
N LYS A 116 5.18 -8.68 -19.36
CA LYS A 116 5.39 -9.99 -20.02
C LYS A 116 4.17 -10.91 -19.92
N GLN A 117 3.11 -10.47 -19.25
CA GLN A 117 1.83 -11.16 -19.10
C GLN A 117 0.77 -10.44 -19.95
#